data_AF-A0AAE0V3H1-F1
#
_entry.id   AF-A0AAE0V3H1-F1
#
_cell.length_a   1.000
_cell.length_b   1.000
_cell.length_c   1.000
_cell.angle_alpha   90.00
_cell.angle_beta   90.00
_cell.angle_gamma   90.00
#
_symmetry.space_group_name_H-M   'P 1'
#
loop_
_entity.id
_entity.type
_entity.pdbx_description
1 polymer ?
#
loop_
_entity_poly.entity_id
_entity_poly.type
_entity_poly.pdbx_seq_one_letter_code
_entity_poly.pdbx_strand_id
1 'polypeptide(L)'
;VGCELEERERFWSELDEVIESIPTGERVVIGADFNGHVGEGNTGDEEVMGKFGVRERNLEGQMVVDFAKRMDMAVVNTYFQKREEHRVTYKSGGRRTQPTTKLFIDGKFVESKSSEWLDIHNPATNEVIGRVPKATQEEMLAAVDSCSRAYHSWSETSILTRQQVFFRYQQLIKDNIKELAKLITLEQGKTLADAEGDVFRGLQVVEHACSITSLMLGETLPSITKDMDTYTYRLPLGVCAGIAPFNFPAMIPLWMFPMGMVCGNTYLMKPSERVPGCSVMLAKLLQDAGAPDGTLNIIHGQHDAVNFICDHPAIKAISFVGSNQAGEYIYERGSKNGKRVQSNMGAKNHGVVMPDANKENTLNQLVGAAFGAAGQRCMALSTAVLIGEARNWLPELVERAKNLHVNAGDQPGADIGPLITPQARDRVNRLIQSGVDEGAKLLLDGRNVTVKGFENGNFVGPTIISNVTADMQCYKEEIFGPVLVVLEVDTLDEAINIINKNPYGNGTSIFTTNGAVARKYTHEVDVGQIGVNVPIPVPLPMFSFTGSRASFRGDTNFYGKQARHPVLHTDQNCYFTVEGRGCYCKISSSYHANHGTLNCKRAPKYRPPSAPEV
;
A
#
# COMPACT_ATOMS: atom_id res chain seq x y z
N VAL A 1 -15.12 -4.64 27.04
CA VAL A 1 -14.07 -5.63 26.68
C VAL A 1 -12.64 -5.08 26.85
N GLY A 2 -12.45 -3.79 27.20
CA GLY A 2 -11.14 -3.21 27.53
C GLY A 2 -10.94 -2.67 28.96
N CYS A 3 -11.95 -2.71 29.84
CA CYS A 3 -11.87 -2.23 31.23
C CYS A 3 -11.43 -3.33 32.20
N GLU A 4 -10.84 -2.93 33.33
CA GLU A 4 -10.50 -3.80 34.47
C GLU A 4 -11.75 -4.48 35.06
N LEU A 5 -11.56 -5.57 35.80
CA LEU A 5 -12.66 -6.43 36.25
C LEU A 5 -13.66 -5.69 37.15
N GLU A 6 -13.16 -4.85 38.06
CA GLU A 6 -13.98 -4.03 38.97
C GLU A 6 -14.84 -3.01 38.22
N GLU A 7 -14.34 -2.41 37.14
CA GLU A 7 -15.11 -1.46 36.33
C GLU A 7 -16.20 -2.15 35.51
N ARG A 8 -15.98 -3.40 35.09
CA ARG A 8 -17.03 -4.19 34.44
C ARG A 8 -18.10 -4.62 35.44
N GLU A 9 -17.72 -5.06 36.63
CA GLU A 9 -18.69 -5.45 37.66
C GLU A 9 -19.53 -4.26 38.11
N ARG A 10 -18.91 -3.08 38.25
CA ARG A 10 -19.63 -1.83 38.53
C ARG A 10 -20.57 -1.44 37.39
N PHE A 11 -20.13 -1.57 36.14
CA PHE A 11 -20.97 -1.33 34.96
C PHE A 11 -22.20 -2.24 34.92
N TRP A 12 -22.04 -3.53 35.20
CA TRP A 12 -23.16 -4.47 35.22
C TRP A 12 -24.11 -4.22 36.42
N SER A 13 -23.57 -3.87 37.59
CA SER A 13 -24.38 -3.50 38.76
C SER A 13 -25.22 -2.24 38.53
N GLU A 14 -24.65 -1.20 37.89
CA GLU A 14 -25.38 0.04 37.59
C GLU A 14 -26.40 -0.18 36.45
N LEU A 15 -26.12 -1.10 35.51
CA LEU A 15 -27.07 -1.48 34.46
C LEU A 15 -28.25 -2.29 35.01
N ASP A 16 -28.01 -3.19 35.96
CA ASP A 16 -29.05 -3.99 36.61
C ASP A 16 -30.01 -3.11 37.43
N GLU A 17 -29.50 -2.10 38.16
CA GLU A 17 -30.34 -1.08 38.84
C GLU A 17 -31.24 -0.32 37.85
N VAL A 18 -30.71 0.04 36.68
CA VAL A 18 -31.49 0.72 35.63
C VAL A 18 -32.54 -0.21 35.05
N ILE A 19 -32.22 -1.49 34.81
CA ILE A 19 -33.17 -2.48 34.28
C ILE A 19 -34.29 -2.77 35.30
N GLU A 20 -33.97 -2.87 36.59
CA GLU A 20 -34.95 -3.10 37.66
C GLU A 20 -35.88 -1.89 37.89
N SER A 21 -35.46 -0.69 37.49
CA SER A 21 -36.27 0.53 37.56
C SER A 21 -37.32 0.67 36.44
N ILE A 22 -37.30 -0.21 35.43
CA ILE A 22 -38.23 -0.18 34.29
C ILE A 22 -39.52 -0.94 34.65
N PRO A 23 -40.71 -0.31 34.64
CA PRO A 23 -41.96 -0.99 34.91
C PRO A 23 -42.22 -2.16 33.94
N THR A 24 -42.64 -3.31 34.47
CA THR A 24 -42.87 -4.53 33.67
C THR A 24 -43.92 -4.30 32.58
N GLY A 25 -43.48 -4.36 31.31
CA GLY A 25 -44.36 -4.30 30.13
C GLY A 25 -43.81 -3.53 28.93
N GLU A 26 -42.75 -2.73 29.09
CA GLU A 26 -42.19 -1.92 28.01
C GLU A 26 -40.88 -2.49 27.43
N ARG A 27 -40.72 -2.42 26.10
CA ARG A 27 -39.47 -2.75 25.40
C ARG A 27 -38.72 -1.46 25.07
N VAL A 28 -37.51 -1.31 25.60
CA VAL A 28 -36.60 -0.20 25.25
C VAL A 28 -35.62 -0.69 24.17
N VAL A 29 -35.52 0.05 23.06
CA VAL A 29 -34.53 -0.19 21.98
C VAL A 29 -33.54 0.95 22.01
N ILE A 30 -32.28 0.65 22.31
CA ILE A 30 -31.18 1.63 22.30
C ILE A 30 -30.44 1.48 20.97
N GLY A 31 -30.49 2.52 20.13
CA GLY A 31 -29.76 2.60 18.87
C GLY A 31 -28.96 3.90 18.78
N ALA A 32 -27.73 3.83 18.26
CA ALA A 32 -26.89 4.99 17.98
C ALA A 32 -26.77 5.18 16.46
N ASP A 33 -27.10 6.39 15.97
CA ASP A 33 -27.00 6.76 14.55
C ASP A 33 -26.02 7.94 14.42
N PHE A 34 -25.04 7.82 13.51
CA PHE A 34 -23.94 8.77 13.33
C PHE A 34 -23.88 9.23 11.87
N ASN A 35 -24.57 10.33 11.53
CA ASN A 35 -24.34 11.06 10.28
C ASN A 35 -24.74 12.54 10.42
N GLY A 36 -23.82 13.46 10.09
CA GLY A 36 -24.10 14.90 9.99
C GLY A 36 -23.05 15.66 9.18
N HIS A 37 -23.47 16.24 8.03
CA HIS A 37 -22.75 17.21 7.21
C HIS A 37 -22.81 18.64 7.80
N VAL A 38 -21.79 19.47 7.55
CA VAL A 38 -21.72 20.89 8.00
C VAL A 38 -21.73 21.82 6.78
N GLY A 39 -22.55 22.88 6.82
CA GLY A 39 -22.58 24.00 5.88
C GLY A 39 -22.22 25.33 6.57
N GLU A 40 -21.65 26.25 5.79
CA GLU A 40 -20.89 27.46 6.17
C GLU A 40 -21.66 28.58 6.91
N GLY A 41 -20.95 29.32 7.78
CA GLY A 41 -21.37 30.63 8.30
C GLY A 41 -20.49 31.17 9.45
N ASN A 42 -19.76 32.26 9.21
CA ASN A 42 -18.90 33.00 10.15
C ASN A 42 -19.66 33.61 11.35
N THR A 43 -19.14 33.46 12.59
CA THR A 43 -18.86 34.53 13.59
C THR A 43 -18.36 33.94 14.91
N GLY A 44 -17.22 34.45 15.43
CA GLY A 44 -16.92 34.62 16.86
C GLY A 44 -16.57 33.39 17.71
N ASP A 45 -15.56 33.55 18.58
CA ASP A 45 -15.13 32.57 19.58
C ASP A 45 -16.26 32.07 20.49
N GLU A 46 -16.72 30.83 20.28
CA GLU A 46 -17.41 29.98 21.27
C GLU A 46 -17.14 28.50 20.94
N GLU A 47 -16.80 27.69 21.96
CA GLU A 47 -16.72 26.23 21.89
C GLU A 47 -18.05 25.65 21.37
N VAL A 48 -18.05 25.10 20.15
CA VAL A 48 -19.22 24.42 19.58
C VAL A 48 -19.35 23.02 20.19
N MET A 49 -20.01 22.94 21.34
CA MET A 49 -20.64 21.70 21.83
C MET A 49 -21.81 21.34 20.90
N GLY A 50 -21.68 20.26 20.13
CA GLY A 50 -22.75 19.73 19.28
C GLY A 50 -24.00 19.40 20.11
N LYS A 51 -25.12 20.08 19.85
CA LYS A 51 -26.42 19.81 20.48
C LYS A 51 -27.02 18.53 19.91
N PHE A 52 -27.06 17.46 20.70
CA PHE A 52 -27.99 16.34 20.50
C PHE A 52 -29.36 16.69 21.10
N GLY A 53 -30.41 16.65 20.27
CA GLY A 53 -31.79 16.83 20.71
C GLY A 53 -32.44 15.49 21.06
N VAL A 54 -32.84 15.31 22.32
CA VAL A 54 -33.72 14.22 22.74
C VAL A 54 -35.16 14.64 22.46
N ARG A 55 -35.90 13.89 21.64
CA ARG A 55 -37.36 14.07 21.51
C ARG A 55 -38.02 13.40 22.71
N GLU A 56 -38.40 14.20 23.70
CA GLU A 56 -39.11 13.75 24.89
C GLU A 56 -40.47 13.10 24.54
N ARG A 57 -40.69 11.91 25.09
CA ARG A 57 -42.00 11.56 25.64
C ARG A 57 -41.78 11.09 27.06
N ASN A 58 -42.07 12.01 28.00
CA ASN A 58 -42.32 11.84 29.42
C ASN A 58 -41.72 10.59 30.08
N LEU A 59 -40.53 10.72 30.65
CA LEU A 59 -40.05 10.16 31.91
C LEU A 59 -38.66 10.78 32.19
N GLU A 60 -38.34 11.02 33.46
CA GLU A 60 -37.27 11.89 33.99
C GLU A 60 -35.91 11.74 33.27
N GLY A 61 -35.59 12.67 32.36
CA GLY A 61 -34.50 12.59 31.40
C GLY A 61 -33.11 13.05 31.87
N GLN A 62 -32.88 13.28 33.16
CA GLN A 62 -31.59 13.81 33.63
C GLN A 62 -30.52 12.71 33.75
N MET A 63 -30.91 11.49 34.14
CA MET A 63 -29.96 10.41 34.44
C MET A 63 -29.35 9.76 33.18
N VAL A 64 -30.14 9.64 32.11
CA VAL A 64 -29.69 9.07 30.82
C VAL A 64 -28.75 10.04 30.08
N VAL A 65 -28.98 11.35 30.20
CA VAL A 65 -28.13 12.39 29.62
C VAL A 65 -26.78 12.45 30.35
N ASP A 66 -26.78 12.30 31.68
CA ASP A 66 -25.54 12.24 32.46
C ASP A 66 -24.78 10.93 32.24
N PHE A 67 -25.47 9.81 32.02
CA PHE A 67 -24.87 8.52 31.66
C PHE A 67 -24.19 8.56 30.29
N ALA A 68 -24.83 9.12 29.27
CA ALA A 68 -24.24 9.27 27.94
C ALA A 68 -23.00 10.19 27.94
N LYS A 69 -23.03 11.28 28.72
CA LYS A 69 -21.87 12.19 28.90
C LYS A 69 -20.72 11.52 29.64
N ARG A 70 -20.99 10.65 30.62
CA ARG A 70 -19.94 9.92 31.36
C ARG A 70 -19.30 8.82 30.51
N MET A 71 -20.06 8.12 29.67
CA MET A 71 -19.51 7.17 28.69
C MET A 71 -18.58 7.86 27.68
N ASP A 72 -18.98 9.03 27.16
CA ASP A 72 -18.17 9.80 26.21
C ASP A 72 -16.83 10.24 26.86
N MET A 73 -16.88 10.80 28.07
CA MET A 73 -15.69 11.21 28.81
C MET A 73 -14.76 10.05 29.21
N ALA A 74 -15.30 8.87 29.54
CA ALA A 74 -14.49 7.69 29.87
C ALA A 74 -13.80 7.10 28.64
N VAL A 75 -14.50 7.02 27.50
CA VAL A 75 -13.92 6.55 26.23
C VAL A 75 -12.87 7.54 25.74
N VAL A 76 -13.16 8.83 25.81
CA VAL A 76 -12.24 9.93 25.45
C VAL A 76 -11.00 9.91 26.35
N ASN A 77 -11.15 9.83 27.68
CA ASN A 77 -10.01 9.82 28.59
C ASN A 77 -9.16 8.55 28.47
N THR A 78 -9.76 7.38 28.22
CA THR A 78 -8.99 6.14 27.98
C THR A 78 -8.25 6.21 26.64
N TYR A 79 -8.84 6.85 25.63
CA TYR A 79 -8.23 7.10 24.32
C TYR A 79 -7.07 8.11 24.42
N PHE A 80 -7.18 9.14 25.27
CA PHE A 80 -6.13 10.14 25.48
C PHE A 80 -5.01 9.69 26.45
N GLN A 81 -5.33 8.97 27.53
CA GLN A 81 -4.31 8.45 28.47
C GLN A 81 -3.39 7.40 27.82
N LYS A 82 -3.91 6.51 26.96
CA LYS A 82 -3.06 5.58 26.18
C LYS A 82 -2.19 6.29 25.13
N ARG A 83 -2.56 7.52 24.74
CA ARG A 83 -1.81 8.36 23.80
C ARG A 83 -0.59 9.02 24.44
N GLU A 84 -0.59 9.22 25.76
CA GLU A 84 0.50 9.88 26.49
C GLU A 84 1.67 8.95 26.85
N GLU A 85 1.43 7.65 27.04
CA GLU A 85 2.49 6.69 27.38
C GLU A 85 3.48 6.37 26.23
N HIS A 86 3.18 6.77 24.99
CA HIS A 86 3.90 6.31 23.80
C HIS A 86 4.49 7.42 22.91
N ARG A 87 4.71 8.63 23.47
CA ARG A 87 5.51 9.66 22.79
C ARG A 87 7.00 9.26 22.81
N VAL A 88 7.56 8.97 21.65
CA VAL A 88 9.02 8.96 21.46
C VAL A 88 9.52 10.39 21.71
N THR A 89 9.99 10.65 22.92
CA THR A 89 10.54 11.95 23.31
C THR A 89 12.04 11.99 23.02
N TYR A 90 12.39 12.68 21.95
CA TYR A 90 13.76 13.10 21.67
C TYR A 90 14.13 14.25 22.64
N LYS A 91 14.74 13.92 23.78
CA LYS A 91 15.41 14.90 24.65
C LYS A 91 16.91 14.82 24.37
N SER A 92 17.51 15.96 24.06
CA SER A 92 18.96 16.12 23.88
C SER A 92 19.68 16.13 25.22
N GLY A 93 20.82 15.44 25.30
CA GLY A 93 21.76 15.51 26.43
C GLY A 93 21.99 14.18 27.15
N GLY A 94 23.10 13.52 26.79
CA GLY A 94 23.57 12.25 27.36
C GLY A 94 23.88 11.26 26.23
N ARG A 95 24.92 10.42 26.37
CA ARG A 95 25.21 9.31 25.43
C ARG A 95 24.00 8.37 25.38
N ARG A 96 23.02 8.69 24.55
CA ARG A 96 21.81 7.88 24.36
C ARG A 96 22.16 6.73 23.44
N THR A 97 21.93 5.51 23.92
CA THR A 97 21.69 4.38 23.03
C THR A 97 20.59 4.77 22.06
N GLN A 98 20.90 4.77 20.75
CA GLN A 98 19.94 5.13 19.71
C GLN A 98 18.69 4.25 19.81
N PRO A 99 17.48 4.77 19.54
CA PRO A 99 16.26 3.98 19.63
C PRO A 99 16.31 2.81 18.64
N THR A 100 15.81 1.65 19.07
CA THR A 100 15.75 0.45 18.23
C THR A 100 14.35 0.26 17.66
N THR A 101 14.29 -0.12 16.38
CA THR A 101 13.05 -0.54 15.75
C THR A 101 12.77 -1.99 16.12
N LYS A 102 11.65 -2.22 16.80
CA LYS A 102 11.22 -3.55 17.20
C LYS A 102 10.65 -4.35 16.03
N LEU A 103 10.75 -5.67 16.13
CA LEU A 103 9.96 -6.59 15.32
C LEU A 103 8.49 -6.47 15.76
N PHE A 104 7.55 -6.84 14.88
CA PHE A 104 6.13 -6.98 15.27
C PHE A 104 5.73 -8.44 15.07
N ILE A 105 5.66 -9.21 16.14
CA ILE A 105 5.40 -10.65 16.09
C ILE A 105 4.27 -10.99 17.05
N ASP A 106 3.27 -11.71 16.57
CA ASP A 106 2.15 -12.22 17.39
C ASP A 106 1.43 -11.10 18.16
N GLY A 107 1.20 -9.96 17.47
CA GLY A 107 0.56 -8.79 18.08
C GLY A 107 1.44 -8.02 19.06
N LYS A 108 2.75 -8.31 19.14
CA LYS A 108 3.64 -7.68 20.13
C LYS A 108 4.83 -7.05 19.46
N PHE A 109 5.27 -5.92 20.02
CA PHE A 109 6.57 -5.36 19.68
C PHE A 109 7.67 -6.13 20.40
N VAL A 110 8.47 -6.88 19.64
CA VAL A 110 9.51 -7.76 20.16
C VAL A 110 10.87 -7.12 19.93
N GLU A 111 11.64 -6.96 21.00
CA GLU A 111 13.05 -6.56 20.91
C GLU A 111 13.85 -7.71 20.30
N SER A 112 14.67 -7.42 19.30
CA SER A 112 15.42 -8.48 18.63
C SER A 112 16.60 -8.95 19.48
N LYS A 113 16.87 -10.25 19.43
CA LYS A 113 18.05 -10.90 19.97
C LYS A 113 19.26 -10.82 19.02
N SER A 114 19.11 -10.17 17.87
CA SER A 114 20.18 -10.04 16.89
C SER A 114 21.37 -9.27 17.46
N SER A 115 22.57 -9.74 17.12
CA SER A 115 23.81 -8.98 17.33
C SER A 115 24.12 -8.04 16.17
N GLU A 116 23.41 -8.16 15.05
CA GLU A 116 23.61 -7.35 13.85
C GLU A 116 22.51 -6.30 13.69
N TRP A 117 22.92 -5.04 13.66
CA TRP A 117 22.05 -3.88 13.59
C TRP A 117 22.46 -2.98 12.44
N LEU A 118 21.46 -2.42 11.76
CA LEU A 118 21.63 -1.46 10.69
C LEU A 118 21.19 -0.09 11.18
N ASP A 119 21.96 0.94 10.84
CA ASP A 119 21.64 2.30 11.24
C ASP A 119 20.57 2.90 10.31
N ILE A 120 19.60 3.57 10.92
CA ILE A 120 18.59 4.38 10.23
C ILE A 120 19.09 5.82 10.27
N HIS A 121 19.25 6.43 9.10
CA HIS A 121 19.74 7.79 8.98
C HIS A 121 18.60 8.74 8.63
N ASN A 122 18.62 9.96 9.18
CA ASN A 122 17.86 11.07 8.60
C ASN A 122 18.60 11.54 7.32
N PRO A 123 18.01 11.43 6.11
CA PRO A 123 18.75 11.75 4.89
C PRO A 123 19.09 13.24 4.70
N ALA A 124 18.44 14.13 5.45
CA ALA A 124 18.73 15.57 5.43
C ALA A 124 19.96 15.94 6.26
N THR A 125 20.33 15.14 7.26
CA THR A 125 21.49 15.41 8.13
C THR A 125 22.56 14.32 8.06
N ASN A 126 22.22 13.14 7.56
CA ASN A 126 22.95 11.87 7.67
C ASN A 126 23.21 11.39 9.11
N GLU A 127 22.59 12.02 10.11
CA GLU A 127 22.67 11.57 11.49
C GLU A 127 21.90 10.27 11.68
N VAL A 128 22.45 9.37 12.51
CA VAL A 128 21.75 8.16 12.92
C VAL A 128 20.61 8.55 13.85
N ILE A 129 19.38 8.21 13.49
CA ILE A 129 18.15 8.49 14.25
C ILE A 129 17.59 7.24 14.93
N GLY A 130 18.05 6.06 14.54
CA GLY A 130 17.64 4.78 15.13
C GLY A 130 18.42 3.63 14.55
N ARG A 131 18.12 2.41 15.01
CA ARG A 131 18.72 1.17 14.48
C ARG A 131 17.66 0.11 14.26
N VAL A 132 17.79 -0.67 13.20
CA VAL A 132 16.89 -1.78 12.89
C VAL A 132 17.66 -3.10 12.91
N PRO A 133 17.12 -4.18 13.47
CA PRO A 133 17.83 -5.45 13.55
C PRO A 133 17.85 -6.15 12.19
N LYS A 134 18.91 -6.94 11.94
CA LYS A 134 18.82 -8.07 11.01
C LYS A 134 18.20 -9.23 11.78
N ALA A 135 16.93 -9.53 11.54
CA ALA A 135 16.22 -10.58 12.27
C ALA A 135 16.97 -11.91 12.18
N THR A 136 17.08 -12.58 13.33
CA THR A 136 17.69 -13.91 13.42
C THR A 136 16.79 -14.96 12.78
N GLN A 137 17.36 -16.12 12.44
CA GLN A 137 16.58 -17.24 11.90
C GLN A 137 15.44 -17.66 12.84
N GLU A 138 15.67 -17.68 14.15
CA GLU A 138 14.65 -18.02 15.15
C GLU A 138 13.48 -17.04 15.16
N GLU A 139 13.76 -15.74 15.03
CA GLU A 139 12.73 -14.70 14.97
C GLU A 139 11.92 -14.76 13.68
N MET A 140 12.59 -15.05 12.55
CA MET A 140 11.93 -15.22 11.26
C MET A 140 11.00 -16.45 11.27
N LEU A 141 11.44 -17.56 11.86
CA LEU A 141 10.60 -18.75 12.07
C LEU A 141 9.42 -18.45 12.99
N ALA A 142 9.65 -17.78 14.12
CA ALA A 142 8.59 -17.40 15.06
C ALA A 142 7.51 -16.54 14.40
N ALA A 143 7.90 -15.61 13.53
CA ALA A 143 6.96 -14.77 12.77
C ALA A 143 6.10 -15.57 11.79
N VAL A 144 6.70 -16.50 11.02
CA VAL A 144 5.93 -17.34 10.08
C VAL A 144 5.05 -18.36 10.79
N ASP A 145 5.52 -18.91 11.91
CA ASP A 145 4.74 -19.82 12.74
C ASP A 145 3.53 -19.09 13.33
N SER A 146 3.68 -17.84 13.76
CA SER A 146 2.57 -16.98 14.18
C SER A 146 1.57 -16.74 13.03
N CYS A 147 2.03 -16.40 11.83
CA CYS A 147 1.18 -16.30 10.64
C CYS A 147 0.39 -17.59 10.37
N SER A 148 1.05 -18.75 10.47
CA SER A 148 0.45 -20.05 10.17
C SER A 148 -0.59 -20.46 11.23
N ARG A 149 -0.33 -20.21 12.51
CA ARG A 149 -1.31 -20.43 13.59
C ARG A 149 -2.53 -19.53 13.43
N ALA A 150 -2.33 -18.24 13.19
CA ALA A 150 -3.41 -17.27 13.04
C ALA A 150 -4.26 -17.52 11.78
N TYR A 151 -3.67 -18.08 10.72
CA TYR A 151 -4.39 -18.37 9.48
C TYR A 151 -5.60 -19.27 9.70
N HIS A 152 -5.48 -20.31 10.53
CA HIS A 152 -6.54 -21.28 10.77
C HIS A 152 -7.84 -20.65 11.30
N SER A 153 -7.76 -19.63 12.15
CA SER A 153 -8.96 -18.95 12.68
C SER A 153 -9.35 -17.75 11.83
N TRP A 154 -8.39 -17.06 11.22
CA TRP A 154 -8.64 -15.88 10.40
C TRP A 154 -9.30 -16.20 9.05
N SER A 155 -8.94 -17.32 8.43
CA SER A 155 -9.57 -17.79 7.19
C SER A 155 -11.06 -18.07 7.38
N GLU A 156 -11.42 -18.64 8.53
CA GLU A 156 -12.78 -19.02 8.93
C GLU A 156 -13.60 -17.84 9.49
N THR A 157 -12.96 -16.72 9.81
CA THR A 157 -13.65 -15.51 10.24
C THR A 157 -14.54 -15.01 9.09
N SER A 158 -15.80 -14.65 9.36
CA SER A 158 -16.71 -14.23 8.28
C SER A 158 -16.15 -13.02 7.51
N ILE A 159 -16.41 -12.97 6.19
CA ILE A 159 -15.98 -11.84 5.33
C ILE A 159 -16.50 -10.50 5.89
N LEU A 160 -17.72 -10.47 6.43
CA LEU A 160 -18.31 -9.28 7.04
C LEU A 160 -17.55 -8.83 8.29
N THR A 161 -17.13 -9.77 9.14
CA THR A 161 -16.30 -9.46 10.32
C THR A 161 -14.94 -8.90 9.90
N ARG A 162 -14.29 -9.50 8.89
CA ARG A 162 -13.03 -8.99 8.34
C ARG A 162 -13.21 -7.58 7.79
N GLN A 163 -14.27 -7.34 7.02
CA GLN A 163 -14.60 -6.01 6.49
C GLN A 163 -14.73 -4.95 7.59
N GLN A 164 -15.36 -5.27 8.72
CA GLN A 164 -15.49 -4.33 9.85
C GLN A 164 -14.14 -3.93 10.47
N VAL A 165 -13.16 -4.84 10.50
CA VAL A 165 -11.78 -4.50 10.91
C VAL A 165 -11.21 -3.45 9.96
N PHE A 166 -11.36 -3.63 8.65
CA PHE A 166 -10.82 -2.68 7.66
C PHE A 166 -11.57 -1.34 7.64
N PHE A 167 -12.87 -1.31 7.95
CA PHE A 167 -13.61 -0.06 8.17
C PHE A 167 -13.06 0.75 9.35
N ARG A 168 -12.70 0.10 10.46
CA ARG A 168 -12.03 0.79 11.58
C ARG A 168 -10.61 1.19 11.21
N TYR A 169 -9.90 0.33 10.50
CA TYR A 169 -8.51 0.57 10.11
C TYR A 169 -8.34 1.81 9.22
N GLN A 170 -9.20 1.99 8.20
CA GLN A 170 -9.15 3.20 7.38
C GLN A 170 -9.36 4.49 8.20
N GLN A 171 -10.23 4.45 9.23
CA GLN A 171 -10.48 5.60 10.09
C GLN A 171 -9.25 5.91 10.95
N LEU A 172 -8.65 4.88 11.55
CA LEU A 172 -7.42 5.04 12.33
C LEU A 172 -6.25 5.58 11.49
N ILE A 173 -6.14 5.19 10.22
CA ILE A 173 -5.15 5.80 9.31
C ILE A 173 -5.48 7.28 9.09
N LYS A 174 -6.74 7.61 8.76
CA LYS A 174 -7.20 9.01 8.56
C LYS A 174 -6.85 9.89 9.75
N ASP A 175 -7.12 9.42 10.96
CA ASP A 175 -6.89 10.16 12.19
C ASP A 175 -5.39 10.35 12.52
N ASN A 176 -4.51 9.56 11.90
CA ASN A 176 -3.07 9.55 12.17
C ASN A 176 -2.21 9.91 10.94
N ILE A 177 -2.79 10.45 9.85
CA ILE A 177 -2.05 10.81 8.62
C ILE A 177 -0.83 11.69 8.94
N LYS A 178 -1.00 12.72 9.79
CA LYS A 178 0.06 13.66 10.13
C LYS A 178 1.23 13.00 10.87
N GLU A 179 0.94 12.07 11.77
CA GLU A 179 1.97 11.37 12.53
C GLU A 179 2.72 10.35 11.67
N LEU A 180 1.99 9.64 10.80
CA LEU A 180 2.59 8.78 9.77
C LEU A 180 3.50 9.62 8.85
N ALA A 181 3.02 10.76 8.35
CA ALA A 181 3.77 11.63 7.44
C ALA A 181 5.07 12.17 8.06
N LYS A 182 5.05 12.52 9.36
CA LYS A 182 6.25 12.92 10.10
C LYS A 182 7.30 11.81 10.15
N LEU A 183 6.90 10.56 10.42
CA LEU A 183 7.82 9.42 10.41
C LEU A 183 8.42 9.19 9.03
N ILE A 184 7.60 9.25 7.98
CA ILE A 184 8.06 9.11 6.59
C ILE A 184 9.07 10.22 6.25
N THR A 185 8.77 11.46 6.61
CA THR A 185 9.67 12.60 6.37
C THR A 185 10.99 12.44 7.09
N LEU A 186 10.95 12.00 8.36
CA LEU A 186 12.13 11.80 9.19
C LEU A 186 13.07 10.71 8.64
N GLU A 187 12.52 9.57 8.23
CA GLU A 187 13.32 8.41 7.78
C GLU A 187 13.63 8.45 6.26
N GLN A 188 12.73 8.98 5.43
CA GLN A 188 12.85 8.96 3.97
C GLN A 188 13.30 10.30 3.37
N GLY A 189 12.92 11.42 3.99
CA GLY A 189 13.34 12.77 3.59
C GLY A 189 12.38 13.54 2.70
N LYS A 190 11.36 12.93 2.08
CA LYS A 190 10.37 13.68 1.28
C LYS A 190 9.66 14.75 2.10
N THR A 191 9.10 15.74 1.42
CA THR A 191 8.35 16.83 2.05
C THR A 191 7.14 16.28 2.81
N LEU A 192 6.70 16.99 3.87
CA LEU A 192 5.51 16.60 4.61
C LEU A 192 4.28 16.43 3.70
N ALA A 193 4.08 17.31 2.71
CA ALA A 193 2.98 17.20 1.76
C ALA A 193 3.06 15.92 0.91
N ASP A 194 4.26 15.56 0.43
CA ASP A 194 4.48 14.31 -0.31
C ASP A 194 4.30 13.07 0.59
N ALA A 195 4.65 13.18 1.88
CA ALA A 195 4.45 12.12 2.86
C ALA A 195 2.96 11.93 3.23
N GLU A 196 2.19 13.01 3.34
CA GLU A 196 0.73 12.92 3.48
C GLU A 196 0.10 12.28 2.23
N GLY A 197 0.59 12.64 1.04
CA GLY A 197 0.20 12.00 -0.21
C GLY A 197 0.49 10.50 -0.25
N ASP A 198 1.66 10.07 0.24
CA ASP A 198 2.04 8.65 0.40
C ASP A 198 1.02 7.89 1.26
N VAL A 199 0.72 8.40 2.46
CA VAL A 199 -0.26 7.80 3.37
C VAL A 199 -1.66 7.79 2.73
N PHE A 200 -2.08 8.89 2.12
CA PHE A 200 -3.39 9.02 1.49
C PHE A 200 -3.59 8.02 0.35
N ARG A 201 -2.58 7.81 -0.50
CA ARG A 201 -2.65 6.81 -1.58
C ARG A 201 -2.72 5.38 -1.05
N GLY A 202 -2.05 5.08 0.05
CA GLY A 202 -2.20 3.79 0.74
C GLY A 202 -3.58 3.60 1.37
N LEU A 203 -4.10 4.64 2.02
CA LEU A 203 -5.45 4.67 2.61
C LEU A 203 -6.53 4.32 1.58
N GLN A 204 -6.44 4.84 0.36
CA GLN A 204 -7.42 4.52 -0.69
C GLN A 204 -7.46 3.02 -1.03
N VAL A 205 -6.34 2.29 -0.87
CA VAL A 205 -6.33 0.82 -1.04
C VAL A 205 -7.04 0.13 0.11
N VAL A 206 -6.88 0.63 1.34
CA VAL A 206 -7.64 0.14 2.50
C VAL A 206 -9.14 0.40 2.32
N GLU A 207 -9.52 1.56 1.81
CA GLU A 207 -10.92 1.86 1.46
C GLU A 207 -11.45 0.90 0.39
N HIS A 208 -10.63 0.57 -0.61
CA HIS A 208 -11.02 -0.43 -1.61
C HIS A 208 -11.14 -1.84 -1.00
N ALA A 209 -10.27 -2.21 -0.05
CA ALA A 209 -10.36 -3.47 0.68
C ALA A 209 -11.71 -3.62 1.41
N CYS A 210 -12.33 -2.53 1.85
CA CYS A 210 -13.69 -2.56 2.42
C CYS A 210 -14.77 -3.01 1.43
N SER A 211 -14.51 -3.04 0.11
CA SER A 211 -15.44 -3.58 -0.89
C SER A 211 -15.36 -5.12 -1.06
N ILE A 212 -14.66 -5.81 -0.14
CA ILE A 212 -14.33 -7.24 -0.24
C ILE A 212 -15.51 -8.18 -0.50
N THR A 213 -16.70 -7.86 0.02
CA THR A 213 -17.89 -8.72 -0.07
C THR A 213 -18.26 -9.00 -1.53
N SER A 214 -18.27 -7.96 -2.37
CA SER A 214 -18.53 -8.09 -3.81
C SER A 214 -17.33 -8.67 -4.56
N LEU A 215 -16.11 -8.43 -4.06
CA LEU A 215 -14.88 -8.93 -4.69
C LEU A 215 -14.69 -10.45 -4.53
N MET A 216 -15.22 -11.05 -3.45
CA MET A 216 -15.07 -12.48 -3.14
C MET A 216 -16.16 -13.39 -3.72
N LEU A 217 -17.20 -12.83 -4.34
CA LEU A 217 -18.28 -13.63 -4.93
C LEU A 217 -17.76 -14.60 -5.99
N GLY A 218 -17.97 -15.90 -5.79
CA GLY A 218 -17.73 -16.91 -6.82
C GLY A 218 -18.82 -16.94 -7.90
N GLU A 219 -18.82 -18.00 -8.68
CA GLU A 219 -19.74 -18.19 -9.80
C GLU A 219 -20.62 -19.42 -9.55
N THR A 220 -21.81 -19.43 -10.16
CA THR A 220 -22.71 -20.58 -10.16
C THR A 220 -23.26 -20.79 -11.56
N LEU A 221 -23.27 -22.05 -12.00
CA LEU A 221 -23.89 -22.48 -13.24
C LEU A 221 -24.78 -23.71 -12.96
N PRO A 222 -26.11 -23.53 -12.93
CA PRO A 222 -27.01 -24.65 -12.68
C PRO A 222 -27.15 -25.55 -13.91
N SER A 223 -27.53 -26.81 -13.67
CA SER A 223 -27.94 -27.76 -14.72
C SER A 223 -26.93 -27.95 -15.85
N ILE A 224 -25.62 -27.97 -15.52
CA ILE A 224 -24.57 -28.29 -16.50
C ILE A 224 -24.73 -29.70 -17.06
N THR A 225 -25.40 -30.58 -16.30
CA THR A 225 -26.02 -31.80 -16.79
C THR A 225 -27.22 -32.14 -15.90
N LYS A 226 -27.92 -33.25 -16.21
CA LYS A 226 -29.08 -33.70 -15.43
C LYS A 226 -28.71 -33.83 -13.94
N ASP A 227 -29.49 -33.16 -13.10
CA ASP A 227 -29.37 -33.15 -11.64
C ASP A 227 -27.99 -32.68 -11.14
N MET A 228 -27.25 -31.85 -11.90
CA MET A 228 -25.91 -31.38 -11.51
C MET A 228 -25.68 -29.88 -11.74
N ASP A 229 -25.27 -29.20 -10.67
CA ASP A 229 -24.86 -27.80 -10.66
C ASP A 229 -23.34 -27.68 -10.43
N THR A 230 -22.74 -26.58 -10.89
CA THR A 230 -21.34 -26.23 -10.59
C THR A 230 -21.28 -24.89 -9.88
N TYR A 231 -20.47 -24.83 -8.82
CA TYR A 231 -20.17 -23.60 -8.07
C TYR A 231 -18.67 -23.41 -7.99
N THR A 232 -18.24 -22.15 -7.92
CA THR A 232 -16.86 -21.79 -7.61
C THR A 232 -16.82 -20.97 -6.32
N TYR A 233 -15.83 -21.24 -5.47
CA TYR A 233 -15.55 -20.43 -4.28
C TYR A 233 -14.16 -19.84 -4.36
N ARG A 234 -14.00 -18.61 -3.85
CA ARG A 234 -12.69 -17.98 -3.66
C ARG A 234 -12.25 -18.16 -2.22
N LEU A 235 -11.15 -18.87 -2.03
CA LEU A 235 -10.60 -19.16 -0.70
C LEU A 235 -9.21 -18.54 -0.54
N PRO A 236 -8.85 -18.06 0.67
CA PRO A 236 -7.50 -17.56 0.93
C PRO A 236 -6.45 -18.67 0.74
N LEU A 237 -5.22 -18.28 0.46
CA LEU A 237 -4.11 -19.19 0.17
C LEU A 237 -3.38 -19.69 1.41
N GLY A 238 -3.26 -18.85 2.44
CA GLY A 238 -2.42 -19.14 3.60
C GLY A 238 -1.59 -17.94 4.03
N VAL A 239 -0.32 -18.19 4.34
CA VAL A 239 0.66 -17.15 4.65
C VAL A 239 1.16 -16.51 3.36
N CYS A 240 0.99 -15.20 3.23
CA CYS A 240 1.57 -14.39 2.16
C CYS A 240 2.69 -13.51 2.73
N ALA A 241 3.59 -13.04 1.86
CA ALA A 241 4.68 -12.15 2.26
C ALA A 241 4.77 -10.91 1.38
N GLY A 242 5.19 -9.79 1.98
CA GLY A 242 5.40 -8.53 1.29
C GLY A 242 6.80 -7.98 1.57
N ILE A 243 7.51 -7.57 0.53
CA ILE A 243 8.82 -6.95 0.61
C ILE A 243 8.71 -5.56 -0.02
N ALA A 244 8.81 -4.52 0.82
CA ALA A 244 8.54 -3.14 0.44
C ALA A 244 9.82 -2.29 0.31
N PRO A 245 9.86 -1.32 -0.62
CA PRO A 245 11.02 -0.47 -0.86
C PRO A 245 11.01 0.74 0.08
N PHE A 246 12.04 1.58 -0.02
CA PHE A 246 12.20 2.74 0.87
C PHE A 246 11.36 3.96 0.46
N ASN A 247 10.96 4.06 -0.80
CA ASN A 247 10.51 5.34 -1.36
C ASN A 247 9.05 5.67 -1.02
N PHE A 248 8.21 4.66 -0.76
CA PHE A 248 6.84 4.85 -0.28
C PHE A 248 6.51 3.88 0.86
N PRO A 249 7.00 4.15 2.09
CA PRO A 249 6.89 3.24 3.23
C PRO A 249 5.50 3.13 3.85
N ALA A 250 4.51 3.91 3.39
CA ALA A 250 3.09 3.71 3.74
C ALA A 250 2.31 3.08 2.59
N MET A 251 2.28 3.73 1.43
CA MET A 251 1.50 3.35 0.25
C MET A 251 1.78 1.90 -0.16
N ILE A 252 3.05 1.51 -0.32
CA ILE A 252 3.38 0.18 -0.85
C ILE A 252 3.06 -0.95 0.13
N PRO A 253 3.39 -0.87 1.43
CA PRO A 253 2.87 -1.84 2.41
C PRO A 253 1.34 -1.97 2.37
N LEU A 254 0.63 -0.84 2.26
CA LEU A 254 -0.83 -0.82 2.17
C LEU A 254 -1.39 -1.35 0.84
N TRP A 255 -0.56 -1.47 -0.20
CA TRP A 255 -0.89 -2.18 -1.44
C TRP A 255 -0.88 -3.71 -1.27
N MET A 256 -0.19 -4.20 -0.24
CA MET A 256 0.10 -5.62 -0.05
C MET A 256 -0.80 -6.25 1.01
N PHE A 257 -0.49 -6.04 2.29
CA PHE A 257 -1.12 -6.80 3.37
C PHE A 257 -2.63 -6.52 3.53
N PRO A 258 -3.18 -5.30 3.32
CA PRO A 258 -4.61 -5.07 3.51
C PRO A 258 -5.46 -5.95 2.60
N MET A 259 -5.11 -6.00 1.31
CA MET A 259 -5.82 -6.83 0.34
C MET A 259 -5.66 -8.31 0.64
N GLY A 260 -4.48 -8.78 1.03
CA GLY A 260 -4.31 -10.20 1.41
C GLY A 260 -5.14 -10.58 2.63
N MET A 261 -5.08 -9.75 3.67
CA MET A 261 -5.70 -10.02 4.96
C MET A 261 -7.21 -9.90 4.94
N VAL A 262 -7.78 -8.91 4.25
CA VAL A 262 -9.26 -8.76 4.19
C VAL A 262 -9.92 -9.98 3.56
N CYS A 263 -9.19 -10.70 2.71
CA CYS A 263 -9.68 -11.90 2.08
C CYS A 263 -9.47 -13.19 2.91
N GLY A 264 -8.72 -13.12 4.01
CA GLY A 264 -8.52 -14.23 4.95
C GLY A 264 -7.09 -14.80 5.01
N ASN A 265 -6.13 -14.22 4.28
CA ASN A 265 -4.72 -14.61 4.41
C ASN A 265 -4.08 -13.98 5.66
N THR A 266 -2.96 -14.54 6.10
CA THR A 266 -2.05 -13.85 7.05
C THR A 266 -0.82 -13.35 6.31
N TYR A 267 -0.13 -12.36 6.88
CA TYR A 267 0.92 -11.63 6.18
C TYR A 267 2.21 -11.50 6.98
N LEU A 268 3.34 -11.81 6.34
CA LEU A 268 4.68 -11.50 6.80
C LEU A 268 5.25 -10.34 5.98
N MET A 269 5.45 -9.19 6.60
CA MET A 269 6.01 -8.00 5.95
C MET A 269 7.49 -7.84 6.27
N LYS A 270 8.28 -7.50 5.25
CA LYS A 270 9.66 -7.00 5.38
C LYS A 270 9.75 -5.61 4.75
N PRO A 271 9.58 -4.52 5.53
CA PRO A 271 9.82 -3.18 5.02
C PRO A 271 11.32 -2.97 4.70
N SER A 272 11.60 -1.88 3.99
CA SER A 272 12.98 -1.42 3.82
C SER A 272 13.58 -1.08 5.18
N GLU A 273 14.77 -1.59 5.44
CA GLU A 273 15.56 -1.33 6.65
C GLU A 273 15.86 0.17 6.86
N ARG A 274 15.76 0.98 5.79
CA ARG A 274 16.00 2.43 5.85
C ARG A 274 14.83 3.24 6.40
N VAL A 275 13.61 2.71 6.33
CA VAL A 275 12.36 3.44 6.64
C VAL A 275 11.32 2.55 7.34
N PRO A 276 11.69 1.82 8.40
CA PRO A 276 10.81 0.80 8.95
C PRO A 276 9.68 1.38 9.82
N GLY A 277 9.82 2.61 10.33
CA GLY A 277 8.95 3.16 11.38
C GLY A 277 7.49 3.27 10.96
N CYS A 278 7.23 3.72 9.74
CA CYS A 278 5.86 3.87 9.22
C CYS A 278 5.13 2.51 9.15
N SER A 279 5.79 1.46 8.65
CA SER A 279 5.18 0.12 8.57
C SER A 279 4.87 -0.46 9.95
N VAL A 280 5.73 -0.22 10.94
CA VAL A 280 5.52 -0.65 12.33
C VAL A 280 4.33 0.08 12.96
N MET A 281 4.20 1.39 12.72
CA MET A 281 3.03 2.16 13.16
C MET A 281 1.74 1.69 12.50
N LEU A 282 1.76 1.39 11.19
CA LEU A 282 0.61 0.85 10.47
C LEU A 282 0.15 -0.51 11.02
N ALA A 283 1.09 -1.36 11.47
CA ALA A 283 0.75 -2.63 12.13
C ALA A 283 0.06 -2.40 13.48
N LYS A 284 0.50 -1.40 14.26
CA LYS A 284 -0.18 -1.02 15.50
C LYS A 284 -1.61 -0.56 15.26
N LEU A 285 -1.81 0.32 14.29
CA LEU A 285 -3.14 0.81 13.92
C LEU A 285 -4.06 -0.33 13.45
N LEU A 286 -3.51 -1.34 12.77
CA LEU A 286 -4.27 -2.52 12.37
C LEU A 286 -4.67 -3.39 13.57
N GLN A 287 -3.76 -3.57 14.53
CA GLN A 287 -4.09 -4.23 15.80
C GLN A 287 -5.17 -3.47 16.58
N ASP A 288 -5.07 -2.14 16.66
CA ASP A 288 -6.08 -1.29 17.31
C ASP A 288 -7.43 -1.32 16.60
N ALA A 289 -7.44 -1.59 15.29
CA ALA A 289 -8.66 -1.87 14.54
C ALA A 289 -9.30 -3.23 14.88
N GLY A 290 -8.64 -4.06 15.69
CA GLY A 290 -9.12 -5.37 16.15
C GLY A 290 -8.72 -6.52 15.22
N ALA A 291 -7.65 -6.39 14.44
CA ALA A 291 -7.07 -7.53 13.74
C ALA A 291 -6.49 -8.53 14.77
N PRO A 292 -6.76 -9.84 14.65
CA PRO A 292 -6.23 -10.82 15.59
C PRO A 292 -4.70 -10.89 15.56
N ASP A 293 -4.11 -11.21 16.70
CA ASP A 293 -2.67 -11.42 16.83
C ASP A 293 -2.17 -12.48 15.83
N GLY A 294 -0.99 -12.22 15.26
CA GLY A 294 -0.35 -13.10 14.27
C GLY A 294 -0.89 -12.99 12.84
N THR A 295 -1.98 -12.27 12.60
CA THR A 295 -2.49 -12.06 11.23
C THR A 295 -1.59 -11.15 10.39
N LEU A 296 -0.88 -10.22 11.02
CA LEU A 296 0.22 -9.45 10.45
C LEU A 296 1.46 -9.59 11.35
N ASN A 297 2.59 -9.93 10.75
CA ASN A 297 3.90 -9.93 11.40
C ASN A 297 4.89 -9.10 10.57
N ILE A 298 5.82 -8.40 11.22
CA ILE A 298 6.90 -7.62 10.60
C ILE A 298 8.24 -8.15 11.08
N ILE A 299 9.07 -8.55 10.12
CA ILE A 299 10.50 -8.83 10.33
C ILE A 299 11.35 -7.79 9.60
N HIS A 300 12.53 -7.53 10.14
CA HIS A 300 13.49 -6.61 9.54
C HIS A 300 14.76 -7.33 9.10
N GLY A 301 15.49 -6.73 8.16
CA GLY A 301 16.75 -7.28 7.66
C GLY A 301 16.94 -7.03 6.18
N GLN A 302 17.97 -7.65 5.60
CA GLN A 302 18.36 -7.49 4.19
C GLN A 302 18.24 -8.83 3.45
N HIS A 303 19.32 -9.32 2.85
CA HIS A 303 19.34 -10.49 1.98
C HIS A 303 18.81 -11.76 2.66
N ASP A 304 19.20 -12.04 3.91
CA ASP A 304 18.78 -13.27 4.59
C ASP A 304 17.27 -13.30 4.86
N ALA A 305 16.67 -12.16 5.23
CA ALA A 305 15.24 -12.05 5.40
C ALA A 305 14.48 -12.24 4.07
N VAL A 306 15.03 -11.73 2.96
CA VAL A 306 14.47 -11.95 1.62
C VAL A 306 14.59 -13.42 1.21
N ASN A 307 15.74 -14.05 1.44
CA ASN A 307 15.98 -15.47 1.13
C ASN A 307 15.02 -16.35 1.93
N PHE A 308 14.89 -16.09 3.23
CA PHE A 308 13.94 -16.76 4.10
C PHE A 308 12.52 -16.70 3.53
N ILE A 309 12.05 -15.51 3.13
CA ILE A 309 10.73 -15.35 2.51
C ILE A 309 10.59 -16.17 1.22
N CYS A 310 11.63 -16.18 0.37
CA CYS A 310 11.64 -16.91 -0.89
C CYS A 310 11.64 -18.44 -0.69
N ASP A 311 12.25 -18.93 0.38
CA ASP A 311 12.52 -20.34 0.58
C ASP A 311 11.48 -21.02 1.47
N HIS A 312 10.98 -20.34 2.51
CA HIS A 312 10.15 -20.98 3.52
C HIS A 312 8.85 -21.60 2.94
N PRO A 313 8.55 -22.88 3.19
CA PRO A 313 7.46 -23.60 2.52
C PRO A 313 6.04 -23.19 2.96
N ALA A 314 5.92 -22.57 4.13
CA ALA A 314 4.63 -22.06 4.61
C ALA A 314 4.14 -20.84 3.82
N ILE A 315 5.06 -20.04 3.25
CA ILE A 315 4.73 -18.85 2.47
C ILE A 315 4.25 -19.28 1.08
N LYS A 316 3.05 -18.87 0.68
CA LYS A 316 2.40 -19.29 -0.57
C LYS A 316 2.51 -18.26 -1.68
N ALA A 317 2.63 -16.98 -1.31
CA ALA A 317 2.76 -15.89 -2.26
C ALA A 317 3.69 -14.79 -1.77
N ILE A 318 4.34 -14.11 -2.71
CA ILE A 318 5.28 -13.00 -2.44
C ILE A 318 4.85 -11.79 -3.28
N SER A 319 4.71 -10.66 -2.61
CA SER A 319 4.56 -9.34 -3.22
C SER A 319 5.84 -8.54 -3.03
N PHE A 320 6.49 -8.15 -4.12
CA PHE A 320 7.71 -7.36 -4.07
C PHE A 320 7.56 -6.07 -4.86
N VAL A 321 8.05 -4.96 -4.30
CA VAL A 321 8.29 -3.73 -5.06
C VAL A 321 9.71 -3.25 -4.77
N GLY A 322 10.48 -2.92 -5.81
CA GLY A 322 11.84 -2.41 -5.65
C GLY A 322 12.62 -2.36 -6.97
N SER A 323 13.95 -2.48 -6.88
CA SER A 323 14.84 -2.44 -8.04
C SER A 323 14.75 -3.71 -8.90
N ASN A 324 15.09 -3.62 -10.19
CA ASN A 324 15.15 -4.76 -11.12
C ASN A 324 15.98 -5.93 -10.59
N GLN A 325 17.21 -5.69 -10.12
CA GLN A 325 18.10 -6.76 -9.66
C GLN A 325 17.47 -7.61 -8.54
N ALA A 326 16.91 -6.95 -7.53
CA ALA A 326 16.23 -7.62 -6.43
C ALA A 326 14.91 -8.29 -6.88
N GLY A 327 14.16 -7.63 -7.77
CA GLY A 327 12.88 -8.12 -8.26
C GLY A 327 12.99 -9.37 -9.13
N GLU A 328 14.00 -9.45 -10.00
CA GLU A 328 14.29 -10.63 -10.81
C GLU A 328 14.75 -11.79 -9.92
N TYR A 329 15.65 -11.53 -8.97
CA TYR A 329 16.10 -12.53 -8.00
C TYR A 329 14.95 -13.14 -7.19
N ILE A 330 14.05 -12.29 -6.65
CA ILE A 330 12.91 -12.74 -5.84
C ILE A 330 11.89 -13.50 -6.71
N TYR A 331 11.64 -13.03 -7.93
CA TYR A 331 10.76 -13.72 -8.86
C TYR A 331 11.28 -15.12 -9.19
N GLU A 332 12.54 -15.23 -9.63
CA GLU A 332 13.16 -16.51 -9.98
C GLU A 332 13.21 -17.48 -8.80
N ARG A 333 13.71 -17.04 -7.64
CA ARG A 333 13.86 -17.89 -6.47
C ARG A 333 12.51 -18.29 -5.88
N GLY A 334 11.59 -17.34 -5.75
CA GLY A 334 10.25 -17.58 -5.22
C GLY A 334 9.45 -18.54 -6.10
N SER A 335 9.42 -18.30 -7.42
CA SER A 335 8.71 -19.15 -8.37
C SER A 335 9.33 -20.55 -8.48
N LYS A 336 10.66 -20.67 -8.43
CA LYS A 336 11.34 -21.98 -8.38
C LYS A 336 10.91 -22.82 -7.18
N ASN A 337 10.56 -22.18 -6.06
CA ASN A 337 10.02 -22.82 -4.86
C ASN A 337 8.48 -22.99 -4.88
N GLY A 338 7.83 -22.84 -6.05
CA GLY A 338 6.39 -23.06 -6.23
C GLY A 338 5.49 -21.96 -5.67
N LYS A 339 6.05 -20.78 -5.33
CA LYS A 339 5.29 -19.64 -4.81
C LYS A 339 4.73 -18.80 -5.95
N ARG A 340 3.57 -18.18 -5.71
CA ARG A 340 3.04 -17.14 -6.61
C ARG A 340 3.78 -15.82 -6.34
N VAL A 341 4.39 -15.22 -7.35
CA VAL A 341 5.18 -14.00 -7.16
C VAL A 341 4.68 -12.88 -8.06
N GLN A 342 4.43 -11.72 -7.46
CA GLN A 342 4.26 -10.46 -8.17
C GLN A 342 5.42 -9.53 -7.81
N SER A 343 6.15 -9.06 -8.81
CA SER A 343 7.39 -8.30 -8.65
C SER A 343 7.33 -7.04 -9.49
N ASN A 344 7.06 -5.90 -8.86
CA ASN A 344 7.08 -4.60 -9.51
C ASN A 344 8.49 -4.00 -9.39
N MET A 345 9.06 -3.65 -10.52
CA MET A 345 10.48 -3.33 -10.65
C MET A 345 10.66 -1.87 -11.09
N GLY A 346 11.89 -1.48 -11.43
CA GLY A 346 12.25 -0.13 -11.85
C GLY A 346 11.52 0.32 -13.12
N ALA A 347 11.65 1.61 -13.42
CA ALA A 347 10.94 2.25 -14.51
C ALA A 347 11.78 3.31 -15.23
N LYS A 348 11.37 3.64 -16.44
CA LYS A 348 11.80 4.83 -17.16
C LYS A 348 10.59 5.39 -17.89
N ASN A 349 9.85 6.26 -17.22
CA ASN A 349 8.60 6.80 -17.76
C ASN A 349 8.84 8.04 -18.62
N HIS A 350 7.99 8.22 -19.62
CA HIS A 350 8.07 9.30 -20.60
C HIS A 350 6.81 10.16 -20.58
N GLY A 351 7.00 11.47 -20.59
CA GLY A 351 5.96 12.46 -20.87
C GLY A 351 6.13 13.02 -22.28
N VAL A 352 5.22 12.68 -23.19
CA VAL A 352 5.19 13.16 -24.58
C VAL A 352 4.41 14.45 -24.65
N VAL A 353 5.03 15.51 -25.17
CA VAL A 353 4.42 16.84 -25.27
C VAL A 353 4.21 17.21 -26.72
N MET A 354 2.94 17.34 -27.11
CA MET A 354 2.55 17.82 -28.43
C MET A 354 2.50 19.35 -28.47
N PRO A 355 2.71 19.99 -29.64
CA PRO A 355 2.60 21.45 -29.80
C PRO A 355 1.24 22.03 -29.40
N ASP A 356 0.17 21.24 -29.53
CA ASP A 356 -1.21 21.64 -29.23
C ASP A 356 -1.59 21.44 -27.75
N ALA A 357 -0.65 20.98 -26.91
CA ALA A 357 -0.88 20.83 -25.47
C ALA A 357 -1.12 22.19 -24.81
N ASN A 358 -1.88 22.19 -23.70
CA ASN A 358 -1.94 23.37 -22.85
C ASN A 358 -0.57 23.59 -22.20
N LYS A 359 0.20 24.56 -22.71
CA LYS A 359 1.58 24.82 -22.29
C LYS A 359 1.72 25.03 -20.78
N GLU A 360 0.93 25.95 -20.21
CA GLU A 360 0.98 26.31 -18.79
C GLU A 360 0.78 25.10 -17.88
N ASN A 361 -0.28 24.34 -18.14
CA ASN A 361 -0.60 23.14 -17.37
C ASN A 361 0.48 22.06 -17.55
N THR A 362 0.95 21.85 -18.78
CA THR A 362 1.96 20.83 -19.10
C THR A 362 3.28 21.11 -18.39
N LEU A 363 3.78 22.36 -18.44
CA LEU A 363 5.03 22.73 -17.79
C LEU A 363 4.96 22.54 -16.27
N ASN A 364 3.87 22.97 -15.62
CA ASN A 364 3.67 22.74 -14.18
C ASN A 364 3.63 21.25 -13.84
N GLN A 365 2.93 20.45 -14.64
CA GLN A 365 2.81 19.01 -14.44
C GLN A 365 4.14 18.27 -14.62
N LEU A 366 4.96 18.65 -15.61
CA LEU A 366 6.30 18.09 -15.81
C LEU A 366 7.22 18.38 -14.63
N VAL A 367 7.20 19.61 -14.11
CA VAL A 367 8.00 20.00 -12.93
C VAL A 367 7.62 19.16 -11.72
N GLY A 368 6.33 19.08 -11.39
CA GLY A 368 5.87 18.28 -10.25
C GLY A 368 6.18 16.78 -10.38
N ALA A 369 6.09 16.23 -11.60
CA ALA A 369 6.30 14.81 -11.84
C ALA A 369 7.77 14.39 -11.96
N ALA A 370 8.66 15.30 -12.36
CA ALA A 370 10.09 15.03 -12.44
C ALA A 370 10.80 15.22 -11.09
N PHE A 371 10.43 16.24 -10.33
CA PHE A 371 11.21 16.67 -9.16
C PHE A 371 10.55 16.36 -7.81
N GLY A 372 9.23 16.15 -7.76
CA GLY A 372 8.53 15.78 -6.53
C GLY A 372 9.11 14.53 -5.86
N ALA A 373 9.13 14.49 -4.52
CA ALA A 373 9.82 13.49 -3.70
C ALA A 373 11.28 13.24 -4.14
N ALA A 374 11.96 14.29 -4.60
CA ALA A 374 13.31 14.24 -5.19
C ALA A 374 13.44 13.23 -6.34
N GLY A 375 12.37 13.03 -7.13
CA GLY A 375 12.35 12.08 -8.25
C GLY A 375 12.47 10.61 -7.86
N GLN A 376 12.41 10.27 -6.56
CA GLN A 376 12.47 8.88 -6.06
C GLN A 376 11.12 8.16 -6.19
N ARG A 377 10.48 8.26 -7.36
CA ARG A 377 9.16 7.66 -7.62
C ARG A 377 9.27 6.73 -8.83
N CYS A 378 8.76 5.50 -8.71
CA CYS A 378 8.67 4.59 -9.86
C CYS A 378 7.79 5.14 -11.00
N MET A 379 6.88 6.08 -10.69
CA MET A 379 6.03 6.78 -11.65
C MET A 379 6.50 8.21 -11.96
N ALA A 380 7.73 8.59 -11.57
CA ALA A 380 8.28 9.89 -11.94
C ALA A 380 8.38 10.01 -13.47
N LEU A 381 8.08 11.18 -14.01
CA LEU A 381 8.40 11.51 -15.39
C LEU A 381 9.88 11.91 -15.47
N SER A 382 10.75 10.89 -15.46
CA SER A 382 12.19 11.10 -15.61
C SER A 382 12.60 11.56 -17.00
N THR A 383 11.71 11.42 -17.99
CA THR A 383 11.96 11.73 -19.40
C THR A 383 10.83 12.58 -19.98
N ALA A 384 11.16 13.70 -20.62
CA ALA A 384 10.24 14.45 -21.47
C ALA A 384 10.60 14.26 -22.95
N VAL A 385 9.60 14.08 -23.80
CA VAL A 385 9.77 13.99 -25.26
C VAL A 385 9.00 15.15 -25.90
N LEU A 386 9.72 16.15 -26.38
CA LEU A 386 9.13 17.37 -26.96
C LEU A 386 9.01 17.24 -28.48
N ILE A 387 7.79 17.41 -28.99
CA ILE A 387 7.49 17.26 -30.43
C ILE A 387 7.31 18.62 -31.07
N GLY A 388 7.97 18.84 -32.22
CA GLY A 388 7.81 20.06 -33.03
C GLY A 388 8.02 21.35 -32.22
N GLU A 389 7.07 22.28 -32.28
CA GLU A 389 7.18 23.58 -31.60
C GLU A 389 7.22 23.51 -30.07
N ALA A 390 6.83 22.39 -29.45
CA ALA A 390 6.91 22.22 -28.00
C ALA A 390 8.35 22.28 -27.47
N ARG A 391 9.36 22.03 -28.32
CA ARG A 391 10.80 22.20 -28.01
C ARG A 391 11.12 23.61 -27.53
N ASN A 392 10.42 24.61 -28.05
CA ASN A 392 10.60 26.02 -27.70
C ASN A 392 10.16 26.33 -26.25
N TRP A 393 9.51 25.40 -25.54
CA TRP A 393 9.06 25.59 -24.16
C TRP A 393 10.14 25.23 -23.12
N LEU A 394 11.22 24.58 -23.56
CA LEU A 394 12.30 24.11 -22.68
C LEU A 394 12.93 25.22 -21.81
N PRO A 395 13.19 26.45 -22.31
CA PRO A 395 13.72 27.53 -21.46
C PRO A 395 12.79 27.86 -20.28
N GLU A 396 11.48 27.83 -20.50
CA GLU A 396 10.50 28.14 -19.47
C GLU A 396 10.33 26.98 -18.48
N LEU A 397 10.44 25.74 -18.94
CA LEU A 397 10.53 24.57 -18.07
C LEU A 397 11.72 24.67 -17.12
N VAL A 398 12.87 25.07 -17.64
CA VAL A 398 14.09 25.31 -16.86
C VAL A 398 13.87 26.41 -15.83
N GLU A 399 13.22 27.51 -16.21
CA GLU A 399 12.96 28.60 -15.27
C GLU A 399 12.01 28.20 -14.14
N ARG A 400 10.96 27.43 -14.42
CA ARG A 400 10.08 26.90 -13.38
C ARG A 400 10.82 25.94 -12.46
N ALA A 401 11.67 25.07 -13.00
CA ALA A 401 12.46 24.14 -12.21
C ALA A 401 13.46 24.85 -11.27
N LYS A 402 14.08 25.95 -11.71
CA LYS A 402 14.97 26.78 -10.86
C LYS A 402 14.28 27.37 -9.64
N ASN A 403 12.97 27.63 -9.73
CA ASN A 403 12.21 28.22 -8.64
C ASN A 403 11.85 27.21 -7.55
N LEU A 404 12.13 25.92 -7.72
CA LEU A 404 11.91 24.91 -6.69
C LEU A 404 12.90 25.08 -5.54
N HIS A 405 12.36 25.11 -4.33
CA HIS A 405 13.14 25.28 -3.11
C HIS A 405 13.62 23.93 -2.57
N VAL A 406 14.93 23.70 -2.62
CA VAL A 406 15.57 22.50 -2.07
C VAL A 406 15.84 22.71 -0.59
N ASN A 407 15.25 21.87 0.26
CA ASN A 407 15.44 21.96 1.71
C ASN A 407 15.13 20.61 2.39
N ALA A 408 15.39 20.48 3.69
CA ALA A 408 14.93 19.32 4.45
C ALA A 408 13.39 19.23 4.41
N GLY A 409 12.85 18.02 4.28
CA GLY A 409 11.42 17.80 4.01
C GLY A 409 10.47 18.22 5.14
N ASP A 410 10.99 18.43 6.35
CA ASP A 410 10.25 18.94 7.50
C ASP A 410 10.21 20.47 7.56
N GLN A 411 10.98 21.16 6.71
CA GLN A 411 11.02 22.62 6.67
C GLN A 411 9.85 23.18 5.85
N PRO A 412 9.21 24.27 6.32
CA PRO A 412 8.17 24.95 5.56
C PRO A 412 8.68 25.42 4.19
N GLY A 413 7.86 25.24 3.16
CA GLY A 413 8.18 25.68 1.80
C GLY A 413 9.24 24.83 1.08
N ALA A 414 9.61 23.66 1.60
CA ALA A 414 10.44 22.72 0.86
C ALA A 414 9.65 22.10 -0.31
N ASP A 415 10.18 22.20 -1.53
CA ASP A 415 9.64 21.53 -2.72
C ASP A 415 10.36 20.20 -2.99
N ILE A 416 11.67 20.16 -2.74
CA ILE A 416 12.53 18.99 -2.99
C ILE A 416 13.31 18.65 -1.72
N GLY A 417 13.07 17.45 -1.19
CA GLY A 417 13.84 16.85 -0.09
C GLY A 417 15.16 16.19 -0.52
N PRO A 418 15.92 15.62 0.42
CA PRO A 418 17.13 14.85 0.12
C PRO A 418 16.84 13.50 -0.56
N LEU A 419 17.86 12.92 -1.17
CA LEU A 419 17.90 11.52 -1.57
C LEU A 419 18.14 10.60 -0.36
N ILE A 420 17.68 9.36 -0.43
CA ILE A 420 17.66 8.45 0.73
C ILE A 420 19.05 8.17 1.35
N THR A 421 20.12 8.14 0.55
CA THR A 421 21.47 7.84 1.03
C THR A 421 22.55 8.61 0.25
N PRO A 422 23.78 8.72 0.80
CA PRO A 422 24.92 9.27 0.07
C PRO A 422 25.19 8.51 -1.24
N GLN A 423 25.04 7.19 -1.26
CA GLN A 423 25.24 6.38 -2.46
C GLN A 423 24.19 6.66 -3.53
N ALA A 424 22.95 6.98 -3.14
CA ALA A 424 21.93 7.41 -4.08
C ALA A 424 22.29 8.77 -4.71
N ARG A 425 22.76 9.73 -3.90
CA ARG A 425 23.28 11.02 -4.37
C ARG A 425 24.46 10.84 -5.33
N ASP A 426 25.44 10.03 -4.97
CA ASP A 426 26.64 9.82 -5.78
C ASP A 426 26.28 9.14 -7.12
N ARG A 427 25.33 8.18 -7.11
CA ARG A 427 24.81 7.56 -8.33
C ARG A 427 24.10 8.56 -9.24
N VAL A 428 23.27 9.44 -8.68
CA VAL A 428 22.60 10.50 -9.45
C VAL A 428 23.63 11.44 -10.07
N ASN A 429 24.62 11.90 -9.29
CA ASN A 429 25.68 12.77 -9.79
C ASN A 429 26.49 12.11 -10.91
N ARG A 430 26.80 10.80 -10.79
CA ARG A 430 27.45 10.01 -11.85
C ARG A 430 26.61 9.96 -13.13
N LEU A 431 25.30 9.74 -13.02
CA LEU A 431 24.42 9.68 -14.19
C LEU A 431 24.24 11.05 -14.85
N ILE A 432 24.19 12.14 -14.07
CA ILE A 432 24.23 13.50 -14.63
C ILE A 432 25.52 13.72 -15.40
N GLN A 433 26.67 13.35 -14.83
CA GLN A 433 27.97 13.48 -15.50
C GLN A 433 28.05 12.64 -16.78
N SER A 434 27.50 11.42 -16.80
CA SER A 434 27.47 10.59 -18.01
C SER A 434 26.77 11.28 -19.18
N GLY A 435 25.69 12.01 -18.93
CA GLY A 435 25.02 12.79 -19.96
C GLY A 435 25.93 13.88 -20.56
N VAL A 436 26.69 14.59 -19.72
CA VAL A 436 27.65 15.61 -20.17
C VAL A 436 28.77 14.98 -21.00
N ASP A 437 29.33 13.86 -20.51
CA ASP A 437 30.44 13.16 -21.18
C ASP A 437 30.03 12.59 -22.54
N GLU A 438 28.77 12.19 -22.69
CA GLU A 438 28.20 11.64 -23.93
C GLU A 438 27.67 12.73 -24.88
N GLY A 439 27.84 14.02 -24.56
CA GLY A 439 27.51 15.15 -25.44
C GLY A 439 26.10 15.74 -25.26
N ALA A 440 25.38 15.34 -24.21
CA ALA A 440 24.14 16.02 -23.82
C ALA A 440 24.44 17.39 -23.22
N LYS A 441 23.43 18.27 -23.21
CA LYS A 441 23.55 19.63 -22.71
C LYS A 441 22.92 19.75 -21.33
N LEU A 442 23.71 20.13 -20.33
CA LEU A 442 23.23 20.39 -18.98
C LEU A 442 22.64 21.80 -18.88
N LEU A 443 21.31 21.92 -18.90
CA LEU A 443 20.60 23.22 -18.88
C LEU A 443 20.38 23.76 -17.46
N LEU A 444 20.27 22.86 -16.49
CA LEU A 444 20.17 23.17 -15.07
C LEU A 444 20.96 22.10 -14.32
N ASP A 445 21.93 22.51 -13.49
CA ASP A 445 22.81 21.62 -12.75
C ASP A 445 22.50 21.67 -11.25
N GLY A 446 21.91 20.60 -10.72
CA GLY A 446 21.57 20.47 -9.31
C GLY A 446 22.64 19.82 -8.42
N ARG A 447 23.83 19.47 -8.92
CA ARG A 447 24.78 18.59 -8.20
C ARG A 447 25.43 19.22 -6.97
N ASN A 448 25.57 20.55 -6.94
CA ASN A 448 26.34 21.27 -5.92
C ASN A 448 25.46 22.12 -4.99
N VAL A 449 24.20 21.70 -4.79
CA VAL A 449 23.29 22.40 -3.87
C VAL A 449 23.76 22.21 -2.43
N THR A 450 23.86 23.32 -1.70
CA THR A 450 24.11 23.34 -0.26
C THR A 450 22.92 23.95 0.45
N VAL A 451 22.35 23.21 1.41
CA VAL A 451 21.20 23.67 2.21
C VAL A 451 21.72 24.11 3.58
N LYS A 452 21.49 25.38 3.93
CA LYS A 452 21.96 25.96 5.20
C LYS A 452 21.36 25.20 6.40
N GLY A 453 22.23 24.76 7.32
CA GLY A 453 21.86 23.95 8.49
C GLY A 453 21.71 22.45 8.21
N PHE A 454 21.87 22.04 6.94
CA PHE A 454 21.78 20.66 6.48
C PHE A 454 22.92 20.34 5.50
N GLU A 455 24.11 20.90 5.74
CA GLU A 455 25.25 20.82 4.83
C GLU A 455 25.72 19.38 4.56
N ASN A 456 25.44 18.48 5.51
CA ASN A 456 25.76 17.06 5.40
C ASN A 456 24.66 16.23 4.73
N GLY A 457 23.54 16.83 4.29
CA GLY A 457 22.43 16.11 3.70
C GLY A 457 22.67 15.60 2.29
N ASN A 458 21.84 14.65 1.87
CA ASN A 458 21.94 13.99 0.57
C ASN A 458 21.20 14.77 -0.54
N PHE A 459 21.44 16.07 -0.64
CA PHE A 459 20.70 16.93 -1.58
C PHE A 459 21.25 16.85 -3.00
N VAL A 460 20.33 16.82 -3.95
CA VAL A 460 20.55 17.13 -5.37
C VAL A 460 19.41 18.05 -5.79
N GLY A 461 19.74 19.18 -6.39
CA GLY A 461 18.74 20.10 -6.92
C GLY A 461 18.07 19.61 -8.20
N PRO A 462 17.03 20.32 -8.65
CA PRO A 462 16.40 20.03 -9.93
C PRO A 462 17.45 20.12 -11.03
N THR A 463 17.54 19.08 -11.85
CA THR A 463 18.52 18.98 -12.93
C THR A 463 17.81 18.71 -14.25
N ILE A 464 18.15 19.43 -15.30
CA ILE A 464 17.58 19.24 -16.65
C ILE A 464 18.71 19.03 -17.64
N ILE A 465 18.68 17.88 -18.31
CA ILE A 465 19.63 17.48 -19.34
C ILE A 465 18.89 17.41 -20.67
N SER A 466 19.28 18.25 -21.64
CA SER A 466 18.68 18.28 -22.97
C SER A 466 19.60 17.69 -24.03
N ASN A 467 19.09 17.56 -25.26
CA ASN A 467 19.80 16.91 -26.36
C ASN A 467 20.22 15.47 -26.00
N VAL A 468 19.36 14.76 -25.25
CA VAL A 468 19.59 13.38 -24.85
C VAL A 468 19.13 12.45 -25.97
N THR A 469 19.88 11.39 -26.23
CA THR A 469 19.49 10.32 -27.15
C THR A 469 19.17 9.03 -26.38
N ALA A 470 18.45 8.11 -27.01
CA ALA A 470 18.11 6.81 -26.39
C ALA A 470 19.33 5.92 -26.13
N ASP A 471 20.50 6.27 -26.68
CA ASP A 471 21.74 5.51 -26.52
C ASP A 471 22.58 5.94 -25.32
N MET A 472 22.30 7.11 -24.75
CA MET A 472 23.04 7.66 -23.62
C MET A 472 22.76 6.89 -22.32
N GLN A 473 23.77 6.78 -21.47
CA GLN A 473 23.69 6.09 -20.18
C GLN A 473 22.64 6.75 -19.27
N CYS A 474 22.58 8.08 -19.23
CA CYS A 474 21.58 8.82 -18.46
C CYS A 474 20.13 8.56 -18.93
N TYR A 475 19.93 8.10 -20.16
CA TYR A 475 18.63 7.62 -20.65
C TYR A 475 18.39 6.14 -20.30
N LYS A 476 19.36 5.27 -20.55
CA LYS A 476 19.24 3.81 -20.37
C LYS A 476 19.04 3.40 -18.91
N GLU A 477 19.74 4.05 -17.99
CA GLU A 477 19.61 3.78 -16.55
C GLU A 477 18.46 4.59 -15.92
N GLU A 478 17.75 3.99 -14.96
CA GLU A 478 16.79 4.68 -14.12
C GLU A 478 17.55 5.59 -13.15
N ILE A 479 17.44 6.92 -13.32
CA ILE A 479 18.20 7.88 -12.49
C ILE A 479 17.68 7.90 -11.05
N PHE A 480 16.37 7.78 -10.83
CA PHE A 480 15.73 7.77 -9.50
C PHE A 480 16.20 8.92 -8.58
N GLY A 481 16.22 10.12 -9.15
CA GLY A 481 16.63 11.38 -8.51
C GLY A 481 15.96 12.55 -9.23
N PRO A 482 16.14 13.80 -8.77
CA PRO A 482 15.44 14.98 -9.30
C PRO A 482 16.07 15.46 -10.62
N VAL A 483 16.06 14.58 -11.63
CA VAL A 483 16.69 14.77 -12.94
C VAL A 483 15.67 14.48 -14.04
N LEU A 484 15.45 15.45 -14.92
CA LEU A 484 14.66 15.31 -16.12
C LEU A 484 15.59 15.25 -17.35
N VAL A 485 15.54 14.15 -18.09
CA VAL A 485 16.16 14.06 -19.41
C VAL A 485 15.17 14.47 -20.49
N VAL A 486 15.61 15.26 -21.46
CA VAL A 486 14.76 15.81 -22.53
C VAL A 486 15.24 15.32 -23.88
N LEU A 487 14.33 14.65 -24.58
CA LEU A 487 14.48 14.24 -25.98
C LEU A 487 13.60 15.15 -26.85
N GLU A 488 14.06 15.38 -28.06
CA GLU A 488 13.38 16.20 -29.06
C GLU A 488 13.20 15.35 -30.32
N VAL A 489 11.95 15.17 -30.78
CA VAL A 489 11.60 14.31 -31.93
C VAL A 489 10.59 15.00 -32.84
N ASP A 490 10.56 14.67 -34.11
CA ASP A 490 9.77 15.46 -35.09
C ASP A 490 8.30 15.02 -35.12
N THR A 491 8.02 13.78 -34.75
CA THR A 491 6.70 13.17 -34.90
C THR A 491 6.27 12.37 -33.68
N LEU A 492 4.96 12.19 -33.53
CA LEU A 492 4.39 11.28 -32.53
C LEU A 492 4.85 9.84 -32.74
N ASP A 493 4.99 9.39 -33.98
CA ASP A 493 5.40 8.03 -34.32
C ASP A 493 6.82 7.73 -33.85
N GLU A 494 7.73 8.70 -33.99
CA GLU A 494 9.07 8.60 -33.45
C GLU A 494 9.07 8.52 -31.91
N ALA A 495 8.26 9.34 -31.25
CA ALA A 495 8.09 9.28 -29.79
C ALA A 495 7.58 7.90 -29.32
N ILE A 496 6.53 7.38 -29.96
CA ILE A 496 5.98 6.04 -29.67
C ILE A 496 7.06 4.97 -29.89
N ASN A 497 7.81 5.04 -30.99
CA ASN A 497 8.87 4.08 -31.28
C ASN A 497 9.99 4.09 -30.23
N ILE A 498 10.38 5.26 -29.73
CA ILE A 498 11.37 5.37 -28.63
C ILE A 498 10.85 4.70 -27.37
N ILE A 499 9.59 4.94 -27.00
CA ILE A 499 8.97 4.41 -25.78
C ILE A 499 8.75 2.89 -25.88
N ASN A 500 8.33 2.39 -27.05
CA ASN A 500 8.13 0.96 -27.28
C ASN A 500 9.45 0.18 -27.36
N LYS A 501 10.58 0.83 -27.70
CA LYS A 501 11.91 0.22 -27.64
C LYS A 501 12.54 0.22 -26.25
N ASN A 502 12.04 1.06 -25.33
CA ASN A 502 12.53 1.09 -23.96
C ASN A 502 12.29 -0.26 -23.26
N PRO A 503 13.24 -0.85 -22.51
CA PRO A 503 12.98 -2.11 -21.81
C PRO A 503 11.90 -2.00 -20.71
N TYR A 504 11.68 -0.82 -20.14
CA TYR A 504 10.72 -0.56 -19.08
C TYR A 504 9.32 -0.27 -19.64
N GLY A 505 8.29 -0.69 -18.91
CA GLY A 505 6.89 -0.60 -19.34
C GLY A 505 5.93 -0.19 -18.22
N ASN A 506 6.39 0.64 -17.27
CA ASN A 506 5.60 1.02 -16.10
C ASN A 506 4.49 2.05 -16.44
N GLY A 507 4.87 3.29 -16.75
CA GLY A 507 3.92 4.36 -17.04
C GLY A 507 4.40 5.33 -18.11
N THR A 508 3.46 6.03 -18.75
CA THR A 508 3.73 7.08 -19.72
C THR A 508 2.58 8.07 -19.79
N SER A 509 2.85 9.30 -20.21
CA SER A 509 1.84 10.33 -20.39
C SER A 509 1.98 11.02 -21.74
N ILE A 510 0.85 11.46 -22.30
CA ILE A 510 0.80 12.39 -23.43
C ILE A 510 0.04 13.65 -23.05
N PHE A 511 0.56 14.80 -23.45
CA PHE A 511 -0.07 16.11 -23.31
C PHE A 511 -0.48 16.60 -24.69
N THR A 512 -1.78 16.82 -24.89
CA THR A 512 -2.37 17.22 -26.18
C THR A 512 -3.82 17.67 -25.96
N THR A 513 -4.34 18.56 -26.81
CA THR A 513 -5.77 18.90 -26.84
C THR A 513 -6.52 18.15 -27.95
N ASN A 514 -5.81 17.42 -28.80
CA ASN A 514 -6.36 16.67 -29.91
C ASN A 514 -6.74 15.22 -29.52
N GLY A 515 -8.04 14.92 -29.58
CA GLY A 515 -8.58 13.60 -29.27
C GLY A 515 -8.10 12.47 -30.18
N ALA A 516 -7.84 12.74 -31.47
CA ALA A 516 -7.31 11.73 -32.39
C ALA A 516 -5.86 11.36 -32.05
N VAL A 517 -5.06 12.34 -31.65
CA VAL A 517 -3.68 12.14 -31.17
C VAL A 517 -3.68 11.33 -29.87
N ALA A 518 -4.49 11.72 -28.89
CA ALA A 518 -4.63 10.97 -27.64
C ALA A 518 -5.10 9.53 -27.87
N ARG A 519 -6.07 9.33 -28.76
CA ARG A 519 -6.55 7.99 -29.14
C ARG A 519 -5.44 7.18 -29.81
N LYS A 520 -4.72 7.75 -30.78
CA LYS A 520 -3.60 7.07 -31.45
C LYS A 520 -2.55 6.63 -30.44
N TYR A 521 -2.12 7.55 -29.58
CA TYR A 521 -1.13 7.27 -28.54
C TYR A 521 -1.55 6.14 -27.61
N THR A 522 -2.77 6.21 -27.06
CA THR A 522 -3.30 5.17 -26.16
C THR A 522 -3.47 3.79 -26.81
N HIS A 523 -3.56 3.70 -28.14
CA HIS A 523 -3.68 2.42 -28.85
C HIS A 523 -2.33 1.84 -29.27
N GLU A 524 -1.34 2.69 -29.54
CA GLU A 524 -0.07 2.28 -30.16
C GLU A 524 1.10 2.21 -29.16
N VAL A 525 1.01 2.89 -28.02
CA VAL A 525 2.05 2.82 -26.99
C VAL A 525 1.94 1.52 -26.18
N ASP A 526 3.06 0.81 -26.03
CA ASP A 526 3.16 -0.48 -25.33
C ASP A 526 3.61 -0.28 -23.87
N VAL A 527 2.75 0.38 -23.09
CA VAL A 527 2.99 0.69 -21.67
C VAL A 527 1.72 0.45 -20.88
N GLY A 528 1.84 -0.13 -19.69
CA GLY A 528 0.64 -0.58 -18.97
C GLY A 528 -0.11 0.51 -18.19
N GLN A 529 0.46 1.69 -17.95
CA GLN A 529 -0.24 2.86 -17.40
C GLN A 529 -0.08 4.07 -18.31
N ILE A 530 -1.20 4.61 -18.83
CA ILE A 530 -1.18 5.70 -19.81
C ILE A 530 -1.99 6.89 -19.28
N GLY A 531 -1.35 8.05 -19.16
CA GLY A 531 -1.98 9.31 -18.81
C GLY A 531 -2.24 10.19 -20.04
N VAL A 532 -3.43 10.78 -20.15
CA VAL A 532 -3.71 11.84 -21.12
C VAL A 532 -3.94 13.12 -20.34
N ASN A 533 -3.05 14.11 -20.52
CA ASN A 533 -3.03 15.37 -19.77
C ASN A 533 -2.92 15.20 -18.23
N VAL A 534 -2.31 14.09 -17.80
CA VAL A 534 -2.02 13.75 -16.40
C VAL A 534 -0.61 13.18 -16.35
N PRO A 535 0.30 13.67 -15.49
CA PRO A 535 1.72 13.35 -15.62
C PRO A 535 2.12 12.07 -14.87
N ILE A 536 1.38 11.72 -13.81
CA ILE A 536 1.61 10.53 -12.99
C ILE A 536 0.33 9.68 -13.08
N PRO A 537 0.24 8.74 -14.03
CA PRO A 537 -0.97 7.95 -14.24
C PRO A 537 -1.09 6.77 -13.27
N VAL A 538 -0.93 7.01 -11.97
CA VAL A 538 -1.14 5.96 -10.95
C VAL A 538 -2.64 5.64 -10.90
N PRO A 539 -3.07 4.40 -11.21
CA PRO A 539 -4.48 4.04 -11.22
C PRO A 539 -5.09 4.18 -9.83
N LEU A 540 -6.40 4.50 -9.80
CA LEU A 540 -7.17 4.40 -8.57
C LEU A 540 -7.28 2.93 -8.13
N PRO A 541 -7.44 2.64 -6.82
CA PRO A 541 -7.31 1.28 -6.30
C PRO A 541 -8.29 0.22 -6.81
N MET A 542 -9.40 0.60 -7.48
CA MET A 542 -10.29 -0.34 -8.16
C MET A 542 -9.75 -0.84 -9.52
N PHE A 543 -8.71 -0.19 -10.03
CA PHE A 543 -7.88 -0.62 -11.16
C PHE A 543 -6.54 -1.14 -10.63
N SER A 544 -5.92 -2.07 -11.34
CA SER A 544 -4.64 -2.65 -10.91
C SER A 544 -3.45 -1.83 -11.39
N PHE A 545 -2.33 -1.85 -10.66
CA PHE A 545 -1.08 -1.21 -11.10
C PHE A 545 -0.40 -2.05 -12.19
N THR A 546 -0.75 -1.80 -13.45
CA THR A 546 -0.36 -2.64 -14.58
C THR A 546 0.99 -2.26 -15.14
N GLY A 547 2.09 -2.67 -14.49
CA GLY A 547 3.42 -2.58 -15.10
C GLY A 547 3.60 -3.64 -16.19
N SER A 548 4.44 -3.38 -17.20
CA SER A 548 4.81 -4.36 -18.24
C SER A 548 6.32 -4.43 -18.47
N ARG A 549 6.74 -5.39 -19.31
CA ARG A 549 8.15 -5.58 -19.74
C ARG A 549 9.10 -5.65 -18.54
N ALA A 550 10.23 -4.94 -18.54
CA ALA A 550 11.20 -4.97 -17.44
C ALA A 550 10.71 -4.29 -16.14
N SER A 551 9.52 -3.69 -16.13
CA SER A 551 8.95 -3.09 -14.92
C SER A 551 8.10 -4.06 -14.10
N PHE A 552 7.81 -5.25 -14.62
CA PHE A 552 6.99 -6.23 -13.90
C PHE A 552 7.37 -7.68 -14.22
N ARG A 553 7.31 -8.54 -13.20
CA ARG A 553 7.34 -10.01 -13.35
C ARG A 553 6.20 -10.61 -12.54
N GLY A 554 5.39 -11.43 -13.21
CA GLY A 554 4.17 -12.02 -12.67
C GLY A 554 3.05 -11.98 -13.71
N ASP A 555 1.92 -12.58 -13.38
CA ASP A 555 0.70 -12.55 -14.21
C ASP A 555 -0.33 -11.56 -13.67
N THR A 556 -0.38 -11.39 -12.35
CA THR A 556 -1.39 -10.57 -11.67
C THR A 556 -0.74 -9.37 -11.00
N ASN A 557 -1.22 -8.18 -11.32
CA ASN A 557 -0.70 -6.94 -10.80
C ASN A 557 -1.26 -6.59 -9.41
N PHE A 558 -0.66 -5.58 -8.80
CA PHE A 558 -1.02 -5.08 -7.47
C PHE A 558 -2.43 -4.46 -7.45
N TYR A 559 -3.14 -4.71 -6.34
CA TYR A 559 -4.47 -4.17 -6.00
C TYR A 559 -5.50 -4.24 -7.15
N GLY A 560 -6.65 -3.57 -6.99
CA GLY A 560 -7.76 -3.63 -7.95
C GLY A 560 -8.38 -5.01 -8.10
N LYS A 561 -9.13 -5.18 -9.19
CA LYS A 561 -9.78 -6.45 -9.49
C LYS A 561 -8.78 -7.60 -9.69
N GLN A 562 -7.52 -7.35 -10.05
CA GLN A 562 -6.50 -8.40 -10.15
C GLN A 562 -5.96 -8.86 -8.78
N ALA A 563 -6.11 -8.07 -7.71
CA ALA A 563 -5.90 -8.59 -6.35
C ALA A 563 -6.94 -9.66 -5.95
N ARG A 564 -8.02 -9.83 -6.72
CA ARG A 564 -8.91 -11.01 -6.61
C ARG A 564 -8.33 -12.27 -7.26
N HIS A 565 -7.37 -12.12 -8.17
CA HIS A 565 -6.77 -13.19 -8.97
C HIS A 565 -5.64 -13.91 -8.18
N PRO A 566 -5.05 -15.00 -8.68
CA PRO A 566 -4.50 -16.07 -7.86
C PRO A 566 -3.33 -15.69 -6.93
N VAL A 567 -2.73 -14.50 -6.95
CA VAL A 567 -1.70 -14.20 -5.94
C VAL A 567 -2.24 -14.21 -4.50
N LEU A 568 -3.55 -14.01 -4.28
CA LEU A 568 -4.13 -13.99 -2.93
C LEU A 568 -5.22 -15.06 -2.67
N HIS A 569 -5.76 -15.72 -3.72
CA HIS A 569 -6.83 -16.72 -3.58
C HIS A 569 -6.62 -17.93 -4.46
N THR A 570 -7.27 -19.03 -4.11
CA THR A 570 -7.50 -20.15 -5.03
C THR A 570 -8.99 -20.25 -5.35
N ASP A 571 -9.30 -20.50 -6.61
CA ASP A 571 -10.63 -20.91 -7.00
C ASP A 571 -10.79 -22.41 -6.72
N GLN A 572 -11.91 -22.78 -6.10
CA GLN A 572 -12.29 -24.17 -5.88
C GLN A 572 -13.63 -24.45 -6.56
N ASN A 573 -13.62 -25.36 -7.52
CA ASN A 573 -14.82 -25.83 -8.22
C ASN A 573 -15.46 -26.97 -7.44
N CYS A 574 -16.76 -26.83 -7.16
CA CYS A 574 -17.57 -27.84 -6.49
C CYS A 574 -18.70 -28.29 -7.41
N TYR A 575 -18.83 -29.61 -7.59
CA TYR A 575 -19.90 -30.24 -8.36
C TYR A 575 -20.90 -30.88 -7.39
N PHE A 576 -22.17 -30.52 -7.51
CA PHE A 576 -23.23 -31.08 -6.68
C PHE A 576 -24.19 -31.88 -7.54
N THR A 577 -24.40 -33.14 -7.17
CA THR A 577 -25.46 -33.98 -7.73
C THR A 577 -26.66 -34.01 -6.78
N VAL A 578 -27.84 -33.70 -7.28
CA VAL A 578 -29.09 -33.77 -6.52
C VAL A 578 -29.60 -35.21 -6.57
N GLU A 579 -28.97 -36.12 -5.81
CA GLU A 579 -29.55 -37.43 -5.54
C GLU A 579 -30.47 -37.33 -4.29
N GLY A 580 -31.64 -37.97 -4.36
CA GLY A 580 -32.79 -37.73 -3.48
C GLY A 580 -32.51 -37.45 -2.00
N ARG A 581 -33.13 -36.37 -1.48
CA ARG A 581 -33.21 -35.93 -0.06
C ARG A 581 -31.90 -35.91 0.75
N GLY A 582 -30.72 -35.90 0.15
CA GLY A 582 -29.47 -35.70 0.88
C GLY A 582 -28.28 -35.40 -0.03
N CYS A 583 -27.82 -34.16 0.00
CA CYS A 583 -26.64 -33.72 -0.76
C CYS A 583 -25.36 -34.36 -0.17
N TYR A 584 -24.62 -35.14 -0.96
CA TYR A 584 -23.24 -35.54 -0.67
C TYR A 584 -22.28 -34.83 -1.62
N CYS A 585 -21.30 -34.09 -1.08
CA CYS A 585 -20.26 -33.43 -1.84
C CYS A 585 -19.13 -34.42 -2.20
N LYS A 586 -18.71 -34.45 -3.47
CA LYS A 586 -17.49 -35.14 -3.90
C LYS A 586 -16.43 -34.08 -4.23
N ILE A 587 -15.45 -33.93 -3.36
CA ILE A 587 -14.39 -32.93 -3.45
C ILE A 587 -13.32 -33.43 -4.43
N SER A 588 -13.01 -32.66 -5.48
CA SER A 588 -11.80 -32.85 -6.29
C SER A 588 -10.99 -31.54 -6.30
N SER A 589 -9.76 -31.58 -5.78
CA SER A 589 -8.78 -30.50 -5.99
C SER A 589 -7.97 -30.82 -7.24
N SER A 590 -7.79 -29.83 -8.12
CA SER A 590 -6.96 -29.96 -9.32
C SER A 590 -5.49 -29.68 -8.95
N TYR A 591 -4.75 -30.74 -8.63
CA TYR A 591 -3.30 -30.80 -8.80
C TYR A 591 -3.02 -31.83 -9.90
N HIS A 592 -2.41 -31.43 -11.02
CA HIS A 592 -2.01 -32.36 -12.06
C HIS A 592 -0.82 -33.19 -11.60
N ALA A 593 -1.05 -34.46 -11.30
CA ALA A 593 -0.02 -35.50 -11.26
C ALA A 593 -0.62 -36.89 -11.59
N ASN A 594 -0.21 -37.41 -12.75
CA ASN A 594 -0.15 -38.80 -13.24
C ASN A 594 -1.32 -39.79 -13.07
N HIS A 595 -1.65 -40.41 -14.20
CA HIS A 595 -2.62 -41.47 -14.41
C HIS A 595 -2.44 -42.69 -13.50
N GLY A 596 -3.55 -43.12 -12.88
CA GLY A 596 -3.74 -44.45 -12.30
C GLY A 596 -5.21 -44.84 -12.37
N THR A 597 -5.54 -45.85 -13.17
CA THR A 597 -6.89 -46.40 -13.38
C THR A 597 -7.40 -47.12 -12.14
N LEU A 598 -8.60 -46.79 -11.66
CA LEU A 598 -9.29 -47.49 -10.57
C LEU A 598 -10.52 -48.24 -11.09
N ASN A 599 -10.49 -49.57 -10.99
CA ASN A 599 -11.59 -50.49 -11.26
C ASN A 599 -12.67 -50.38 -10.18
N CYS A 600 -13.91 -50.05 -10.57
CA CYS A 600 -15.04 -49.90 -9.67
C CYS A 600 -15.80 -51.24 -9.52
N LYS A 601 -15.72 -51.89 -8.35
CA LYS A 601 -16.61 -53.02 -8.00
C LYS A 601 -17.96 -52.50 -7.52
N ARG A 602 -19.05 -52.99 -8.13
CA ARG A 602 -20.45 -52.69 -7.76
C ARG A 602 -20.81 -53.24 -6.36
N ALA A 603 -21.43 -52.40 -5.53
CA ALA A 603 -22.16 -52.80 -4.32
C ALA A 603 -23.63 -53.15 -4.63
N PRO A 604 -24.31 -53.98 -3.81
CA PRO A 604 -25.61 -54.58 -4.17
C PRO A 604 -26.80 -53.62 -3.96
N LYS A 605 -27.80 -53.74 -4.85
CA LYS A 605 -29.04 -52.94 -4.85
C LYS A 605 -29.97 -53.34 -3.69
N TYR A 606 -30.36 -52.38 -2.87
CA TYR A 606 -31.47 -52.50 -1.91
C TYR A 606 -32.79 -52.14 -2.61
N ARG A 607 -33.81 -53.01 -2.58
CA ARG A 607 -35.18 -52.71 -3.05
C ARG A 607 -36.03 -52.23 -1.87
N PRO A 608 -36.76 -51.11 -1.95
CA PRO A 608 -37.76 -50.76 -0.94
C PRO A 608 -39.07 -51.53 -1.16
N PRO A 609 -39.86 -51.79 -0.10
CA PRO A 609 -41.16 -52.44 -0.19
C PRO A 609 -42.22 -51.47 -0.76
N SER A 610 -43.08 -52.02 -1.60
CA SER A 610 -44.25 -51.36 -2.18
C SER A 610 -45.23 -50.87 -1.11
N ALA A 611 -45.64 -49.61 -1.19
CA ALA A 611 -46.82 -49.08 -0.49
C ALA A 611 -47.95 -48.82 -1.53
N PRO A 612 -49.22 -49.02 -1.17
CA PRO A 612 -50.33 -49.15 -2.12
C PRO A 612 -50.85 -47.80 -2.61
N GLU A 613 -51.41 -47.81 -3.83
CA GLU A 613 -52.12 -46.71 -4.47
C GLU A 613 -53.35 -46.26 -3.66
N VAL A 614 -53.46 -44.94 -3.40
CA VAL A 614 -54.64 -44.09 -3.67
C VAL A 614 -54.14 -42.67 -3.95
#